data_AF-A0A819IFT2-F1
#
_entry.id   AF-A0A819IFT2-F1
#
_cell.length_a   1.000
_cell.length_b   1.000
_cell.length_c   1.000
_cell.angle_alpha   90.00
_cell.angle_beta   90.00
_cell.angle_gamma   90.00
#
_symmetry.space_group_name_H-M   'P 1'
#
loop_
_entity.id
_entity.type
_entity.pdbx_description
1 polymer ?
#
loop_
_entity_poly.entity_id
_entity_poly.type
_entity_poly.pdbx_seq_one_letter_code
_entity_poly.pdbx_strand_id
1 'polypeptide(L)'
;METYRHNSLVHKQIKEIRLEEIVTMNISAIYSNDNREVTTPMEKKEKQHEYPCRRQQPQQYIDYGHTRFEWIQLIATLTVPIAIAIFTILDSVQQMNQSKNQFNVQLRIAAENRETDLHIASENRQKDLDIASENRWKDYKIAEETRVKDREVADDEQKHSMLIDHQTFLSKLILKEGVHLNNTNYEAARFVARFKTLIAFRQLDPKRKTLLFKSLYVGKLAGRLDEDMAIDLSSADLSVDMRRCEMHGSSLFNSKFIKVNFDECKGLTIEQLKQADIVSESILPNGTVYSSN
;
A
#
# COMPACT_ATOMS: atom_id res chain seq x y z
N MET A 1 -0.16 16.14 25.96
CA MET A 1 0.84 15.77 24.93
C MET A 1 1.38 14.35 25.10
N GLU A 2 1.41 13.75 26.30
CA GLU A 2 1.94 12.39 26.48
C GLU A 2 1.02 11.27 25.98
N THR A 3 -0.30 11.48 25.98
CA THR A 3 -1.29 10.51 25.47
C THR A 3 -1.23 10.28 23.96
N TYR A 4 -0.84 11.29 23.17
CA TYR A 4 -0.69 11.16 21.71
C TYR A 4 0.58 10.38 21.30
N ARG A 5 1.66 10.47 22.09
CA ARG A 5 2.87 9.65 21.87
C ARG A 5 2.60 8.17 22.09
N HIS A 6 1.72 7.83 23.03
CA HIS A 6 1.41 6.44 23.34
C HIS A 6 0.59 5.77 22.22
N ASN A 7 -0.41 6.46 21.65
CA ASN A 7 -1.21 5.90 20.55
C ASN A 7 -0.41 5.73 19.25
N SER A 8 0.55 6.62 18.96
CA SER A 8 1.43 6.48 17.80
C SER A 8 2.38 5.28 17.93
N LEU A 9 2.93 5.04 19.14
CA LEU A 9 3.80 3.89 19.39
C LEU A 9 3.05 2.56 19.31
N VAL A 10 1.83 2.52 19.86
CA VAL A 10 0.98 1.31 19.83
C VAL A 10 0.57 0.97 18.40
N HIS A 11 0.24 1.96 17.57
CA HIS A 11 -0.06 1.70 16.16
C HIS A 11 1.16 1.25 15.35
N LYS A 12 2.37 1.72 15.69
CA LYS A 12 3.61 1.28 15.06
C LYS A 12 3.92 -0.18 15.42
N GLN A 13 3.79 -0.56 16.70
CA GLN A 13 4.01 -1.95 17.13
C GLN A 13 2.97 -2.92 16.54
N ILE A 14 1.69 -2.53 16.45
CA ILE A 14 0.65 -3.38 15.84
C ILE A 14 0.90 -3.62 14.33
N LYS A 15 1.50 -2.65 13.62
CA LYS A 15 1.89 -2.84 12.21
C LYS A 15 3.10 -3.74 12.04
N GLU A 16 4.10 -3.64 12.91
CA GLU A 16 5.29 -4.51 12.88
C GLU A 16 4.93 -5.96 13.20
N ILE A 17 4.06 -6.22 14.19
CA ILE A 17 3.60 -7.58 14.55
C ILE A 17 2.84 -8.25 13.39
N ARG A 18 2.00 -7.50 12.66
CA ARG A 18 1.28 -8.07 11.49
C ARG A 18 2.20 -8.40 10.32
N LEU A 19 3.33 -7.70 10.16
CA LEU A 19 4.26 -7.96 9.06
C LEU A 19 5.05 -9.26 9.28
N GLU A 20 5.41 -9.58 10.53
CA GLU A 20 6.11 -10.84 10.83
C GLU A 20 5.21 -12.08 10.72
N GLU A 21 3.92 -11.98 11.07
CA GLU A 21 2.95 -13.08 10.86
C GLU A 21 2.66 -13.34 9.37
N ILE A 22 2.60 -12.30 8.54
CA ILE A 22 2.36 -12.45 7.10
C ILE A 22 3.59 -13.05 6.39
N VAL A 23 4.81 -12.68 6.81
CA VAL A 23 6.04 -13.24 6.24
C VAL A 23 6.21 -14.71 6.65
N THR A 24 5.85 -15.10 7.87
CA THR A 24 5.95 -16.50 8.32
C THR A 24 4.86 -17.40 7.73
N MET A 25 3.65 -16.90 7.47
CA MET A 25 2.60 -17.67 6.77
C MET A 25 2.89 -17.88 5.28
N ASN A 26 3.63 -16.99 4.62
CA ASN A 26 3.99 -17.18 3.21
C ASN A 26 5.18 -18.11 3.00
N ILE A 27 6.10 -18.22 3.96
CA ILE A 27 7.26 -19.12 3.85
C ILE A 27 6.85 -20.59 4.03
N SER A 28 5.81 -20.89 4.83
CA SER A 28 5.30 -22.26 5.00
C SER A 28 4.50 -22.76 3.78
N ALA A 29 3.93 -21.86 2.97
CA ALA A 29 3.23 -22.22 1.74
C ALA A 29 4.17 -22.53 0.56
N ILE A 30 5.41 -22.02 0.59
CA ILE A 30 6.40 -22.24 -0.49
C ILE A 30 7.20 -23.54 -0.29
N TYR A 31 7.24 -24.10 0.92
CA TYR A 31 8.02 -25.32 1.24
C TYR A 31 7.20 -26.63 1.32
N SER A 32 5.93 -26.64 0.90
CA SER A 32 5.07 -27.84 0.99
C SER A 32 4.58 -28.37 -0.35
N ASN A 33 5.42 -28.31 -1.40
CA ASN A 33 5.07 -28.93 -2.67
C ASN A 33 6.27 -29.54 -3.41
N ASP A 34 7.09 -30.31 -2.70
CA ASP A 34 8.10 -31.14 -3.36
C ASP A 34 8.15 -32.52 -2.70
N ASN A 35 7.27 -33.39 -3.18
CA ASN A 35 7.49 -34.83 -3.12
C ASN A 35 6.65 -35.53 -4.19
N ARG A 36 7.36 -36.40 -4.93
CA ARG A 36 6.96 -37.39 -5.96
C ARG A 36 7.25 -36.90 -7.38
N GLU A 37 8.07 -37.56 -8.20
CA GLU A 37 8.45 -38.98 -8.24
C GLU A 37 9.62 -39.19 -9.23
N VAL A 38 10.49 -40.17 -8.95
CA VAL A 38 11.09 -41.13 -9.93
C VAL A 38 12.15 -40.53 -10.88
N THR A 39 13.44 -40.88 -10.80
CA THR A 39 14.00 -42.20 -11.15
C THR A 39 15.32 -42.52 -10.41
N THR A 40 15.29 -43.58 -9.62
CA THR A 40 16.33 -44.61 -9.41
C THR A 40 17.82 -44.30 -9.66
N PRO A 41 18.71 -44.39 -8.65
CA PRO A 41 20.09 -44.76 -8.86
C PRO A 41 20.19 -46.29 -8.95
N MET A 42 20.65 -46.80 -10.10
CA MET A 42 20.96 -48.22 -10.28
C MET A 42 22.08 -48.65 -9.32
N GLU A 43 21.65 -49.40 -8.31
CA GLU A 43 22.44 -50.21 -7.40
C GLU A 43 23.33 -51.18 -8.21
N LYS A 44 24.63 -50.87 -8.32
CA LYS A 44 25.65 -51.81 -8.79
C LYS A 44 25.81 -52.92 -7.74
N LYS A 45 24.99 -53.97 -7.83
CA LYS A 45 25.31 -55.27 -7.22
C LYS A 45 26.32 -55.97 -8.09
N GLU A 46 27.57 -55.86 -7.69
CA GLU A 46 28.66 -56.72 -8.11
C GLU A 46 28.39 -58.14 -7.57
N LYS A 47 27.66 -58.94 -8.36
CA LYS A 47 27.54 -60.38 -8.12
C LYS A 47 28.69 -61.07 -8.83
N GLN A 48 29.67 -61.49 -8.05
CA GLN A 48 30.60 -62.55 -8.39
C GLN A 48 29.79 -63.82 -8.72
N HIS A 49 29.71 -64.16 -10.02
CA HIS A 49 29.32 -65.49 -10.45
C HIS A 49 30.53 -66.20 -11.05
N GLU A 50 31.19 -66.88 -10.13
CA GLU A 50 31.95 -68.11 -10.29
C GLU A 50 31.24 -69.07 -11.26
N TYR A 51 31.89 -69.41 -12.37
CA TYR A 51 31.49 -70.54 -13.21
C TYR A 51 32.50 -71.68 -13.10
N PRO A 52 32.02 -72.93 -13.03
CA PRO A 52 32.82 -74.09 -12.68
C PRO A 52 33.76 -74.52 -13.80
N CYS A 53 34.98 -74.86 -13.39
CA CYS A 53 35.96 -75.62 -14.13
C CYS A 53 35.34 -76.94 -14.62
N ARG A 54 35.00 -77.03 -15.91
CA ARG A 54 34.52 -78.26 -16.55
C ARG A 54 35.68 -78.94 -17.26
N ARG A 55 36.16 -80.04 -16.68
CA ARG A 55 37.07 -81.02 -17.32
C ARG A 55 36.45 -81.49 -18.63
N GLN A 56 37.14 -81.28 -19.75
CA GLN A 56 36.91 -82.02 -20.98
C GLN A 56 37.93 -83.16 -21.09
N GLN A 57 37.40 -84.33 -21.41
CA GLN A 57 38.09 -85.59 -21.60
C GLN A 57 38.95 -85.58 -22.88
N PRO A 58 39.98 -86.42 -22.96
CA PRO A 58 40.82 -86.53 -24.15
C PRO A 58 40.02 -87.07 -25.34
N GLN A 59 39.89 -86.27 -26.40
CA GLN A 59 39.39 -86.76 -27.68
C GLN A 59 40.52 -87.45 -28.43
N GLN A 60 40.26 -88.69 -28.81
CA GLN A 60 41.14 -89.56 -29.58
C GLN A 60 41.36 -88.98 -30.98
N TYR A 61 42.64 -88.95 -31.34
CA TYR A 61 43.18 -88.55 -32.63
C TYR A 61 42.84 -89.64 -33.65
N ILE A 62 42.01 -89.33 -34.65
CA ILE A 62 41.86 -90.17 -35.84
C ILE A 62 42.69 -89.53 -36.94
N ASP A 63 43.81 -90.18 -37.23
CA ASP A 63 44.72 -89.88 -38.33
C ASP A 63 44.04 -90.26 -39.65
N TYR A 64 43.69 -89.24 -40.44
CA TYR A 64 43.16 -89.39 -41.79
C TYR A 64 44.12 -88.70 -42.78
N GLY A 65 44.86 -89.53 -43.51
CA GLY A 65 45.23 -89.37 -44.93
C GLY A 65 45.45 -87.95 -45.45
N HIS A 66 46.70 -87.51 -45.36
CA HIS A 66 47.24 -86.29 -45.97
C HIS A 66 46.91 -86.14 -47.46
N THR A 67 46.41 -84.95 -47.82
CA THR A 67 46.81 -84.10 -48.96
C THR A 67 45.70 -83.15 -49.41
N ARG A 68 44.42 -83.38 -49.07
CA ARG A 68 43.30 -82.47 -49.47
C ARG A 68 42.71 -81.64 -48.33
N PHE A 69 42.69 -82.16 -47.10
CA PHE A 69 42.21 -81.42 -45.92
C PHE A 69 43.19 -80.34 -45.44
N GLU A 70 44.49 -80.49 -45.68
CA GLU A 70 45.51 -79.48 -45.34
C GLU A 70 45.35 -78.20 -46.16
N TRP A 71 44.97 -78.30 -47.43
CA TRP A 71 44.68 -77.13 -48.27
C TRP A 71 43.44 -76.38 -47.78
N ILE A 72 42.41 -77.08 -47.30
CA ILE A 72 41.22 -76.45 -46.70
C ILE A 72 41.58 -75.75 -45.38
N GLN A 73 42.39 -76.40 -44.53
CA GLN A 73 42.89 -75.78 -43.30
C GLN A 73 43.77 -74.56 -43.58
N LEU A 74 44.60 -74.60 -44.63
CA LEU A 74 45.47 -73.48 -45.03
C LEU A 74 44.66 -72.29 -45.58
N ILE A 75 43.65 -72.56 -46.41
CA ILE A 75 42.74 -71.50 -46.89
C ILE A 75 41.94 -70.91 -45.72
N ALA A 76 41.42 -71.75 -44.81
CA ALA A 76 40.65 -71.31 -43.64
C ALA A 76 41.49 -70.47 -42.66
N THR A 77 42.74 -70.88 -42.40
CA THR A 77 43.66 -70.13 -41.52
C THR A 77 44.05 -68.77 -42.08
N LEU A 78 44.03 -68.59 -43.41
CA LEU A 78 44.31 -67.31 -44.05
C LEU A 78 43.06 -66.44 -44.22
N THR A 79 41.92 -67.03 -44.59
CA THR A 79 40.68 -66.28 -44.89
C THR A 79 40.03 -65.69 -43.65
N VAL A 80 40.03 -66.40 -42.52
CA VAL A 80 39.44 -65.92 -41.26
C VAL A 80 40.06 -64.60 -40.79
N PRO A 81 41.40 -64.46 -40.63
CA PRO A 81 42.00 -63.20 -40.20
C PRO A 81 41.84 -62.05 -41.20
N ILE A 82 41.85 -62.34 -42.51
CA ILE A 82 41.61 -61.32 -43.54
C ILE A 82 40.17 -60.79 -43.47
N ALA A 83 39.18 -61.68 -43.30
CA ALA A 83 37.79 -61.29 -43.15
C ALA A 83 37.57 -60.43 -41.89
N ILE A 84 38.21 -60.80 -40.76
CA ILE A 84 38.18 -60.02 -39.52
C ILE A 84 38.80 -58.64 -39.73
N ALA A 85 39.93 -58.53 -40.43
CA ALA A 85 40.59 -57.26 -40.71
C ALA A 85 39.74 -56.32 -41.58
N ILE A 86 39.07 -56.85 -42.62
CA ILE A 86 38.16 -56.05 -43.47
C ILE A 86 36.94 -55.58 -42.66
N PHE A 87 36.36 -56.48 -41.86
CA PHE A 87 35.21 -56.15 -41.01
C PHE A 87 35.55 -55.07 -39.98
N THR A 88 36.70 -55.15 -39.34
CA THR A 88 37.15 -54.12 -38.37
C THR A 88 37.37 -52.76 -39.03
N ILE A 89 37.89 -52.71 -40.26
CA ILE A 89 38.03 -51.45 -40.99
C ILE A 89 36.65 -50.85 -41.32
N LEU A 90 35.72 -51.66 -41.84
CA LEU A 90 34.37 -51.18 -42.18
C LEU A 90 33.61 -50.68 -40.95
N ASP A 91 33.68 -51.42 -39.84
CA ASP A 91 33.07 -51.02 -38.58
C ASP A 91 33.69 -49.73 -38.04
N SER A 92 35.03 -49.57 -38.13
CA SER A 92 35.70 -48.32 -37.72
C SER A 92 35.24 -47.09 -38.50
N VAL A 93 35.01 -47.22 -39.82
CA VAL A 93 34.51 -46.14 -40.67
C VAL A 93 33.05 -45.81 -40.35
N GLN A 94 32.23 -46.84 -40.13
CA GLN A 94 30.82 -46.67 -39.75
C GLN A 94 30.71 -45.97 -38.38
N GLN A 95 31.50 -46.39 -37.39
CA GLN A 95 31.56 -45.75 -36.08
C GLN A 95 31.98 -44.28 -36.19
N MET A 96 32.97 -43.96 -37.04
CA MET A 96 33.41 -42.58 -37.25
C MET A 96 32.35 -41.70 -37.91
N ASN A 97 31.54 -42.26 -38.81
CA ASN A 97 30.41 -41.53 -39.41
C ASN A 97 29.27 -41.33 -38.41
N GLN A 98 28.97 -42.32 -37.58
CA GLN A 98 27.96 -42.19 -36.53
C GLN A 98 28.36 -41.14 -35.48
N SER A 99 29.64 -41.10 -35.07
CA SER A 99 30.12 -40.11 -34.10
C SER A 99 30.05 -38.68 -34.63
N LYS A 100 30.40 -38.45 -35.91
CA LYS A 100 30.24 -37.14 -36.57
C LYS A 100 28.79 -36.68 -36.59
N ASN A 101 27.87 -37.58 -36.93
CA ASN A 101 26.44 -37.26 -36.94
C ASN A 101 25.93 -36.92 -35.54
N GLN A 102 26.31 -37.71 -34.52
CA GLN A 102 25.96 -37.42 -33.14
C GLN A 102 26.51 -36.08 -32.65
N PHE A 103 27.77 -35.76 -32.99
CA PHE A 103 28.39 -34.49 -32.66
C PHE A 103 27.65 -33.30 -33.28
N ASN A 104 27.28 -33.38 -34.56
CA ASN A 104 26.51 -32.33 -35.23
C ASN A 104 25.11 -32.15 -34.61
N VAL A 105 24.45 -33.24 -34.22
CA VAL A 105 23.16 -33.19 -33.52
C VAL A 105 23.32 -32.51 -32.15
N GLN A 106 24.36 -32.85 -31.38
CA GLN A 106 24.63 -32.22 -30.09
C GLN A 106 24.94 -30.72 -30.23
N LEU A 107 25.72 -30.33 -31.23
CA LEU A 107 25.98 -28.92 -31.55
C LEU A 107 24.70 -28.14 -31.83
N ARG A 108 23.78 -28.72 -32.62
CA ARG A 108 22.50 -28.07 -32.94
C ARG A 108 21.62 -27.92 -31.70
N ILE A 109 21.50 -28.97 -30.89
CA ILE A 109 20.72 -28.94 -29.65
C ILE A 109 21.30 -27.91 -28.68
N ALA A 110 22.62 -27.84 -28.56
CA ALA A 110 23.27 -26.85 -27.70
C ALA A 110 23.05 -25.40 -28.18
N ALA A 111 23.04 -25.17 -29.49
CA ALA A 111 22.75 -23.86 -30.06
C ALA A 111 21.27 -23.45 -29.85
N GLU A 112 20.34 -24.38 -30.08
CA GLU A 112 18.90 -24.17 -29.87
C GLU A 112 18.59 -23.89 -28.39
N ASN A 113 19.12 -24.70 -27.48
CA ASN A 113 18.96 -24.48 -26.03
C ASN A 113 19.50 -23.12 -25.60
N ARG A 114 20.65 -22.70 -26.17
CA ARG A 114 21.21 -21.39 -25.87
C ARG A 114 20.30 -20.25 -26.34
N GLU A 115 19.67 -20.38 -27.50
CA GLU A 115 18.73 -19.38 -28.01
C GLU A 115 17.46 -19.31 -27.15
N THR A 116 16.91 -20.46 -26.75
CA THR A 116 15.76 -20.49 -25.84
C THR A 116 16.08 -19.88 -24.48
N ASP A 117 17.27 -20.17 -23.93
CA ASP A 117 17.71 -19.61 -22.66
C ASP A 117 17.87 -18.07 -22.74
N LEU A 118 18.44 -17.57 -23.85
CA LEU A 118 18.55 -16.14 -24.08
C LEU A 118 17.19 -15.47 -24.23
N HIS A 119 16.25 -16.10 -24.94
CA HIS A 119 14.89 -15.59 -25.08
C HIS A 119 14.20 -15.51 -23.71
N ILE A 120 14.18 -16.62 -22.96
CA ILE A 120 13.58 -16.68 -21.61
C ILE A 120 14.22 -15.64 -20.69
N ALA A 121 15.54 -15.48 -20.70
CA ALA A 121 16.24 -14.49 -19.89
C ALA A 121 15.83 -13.05 -20.25
N SER A 122 15.69 -12.74 -21.55
CA SER A 122 15.27 -11.42 -22.01
C SER A 122 13.81 -11.10 -21.68
N GLU A 123 12.91 -12.08 -21.82
CA GLU A 123 11.51 -11.96 -21.47
C GLU A 123 11.33 -11.75 -19.97
N ASN A 124 12.04 -12.52 -19.14
CA ASN A 124 12.02 -12.36 -17.69
C ASN A 124 12.54 -10.98 -17.28
N ARG A 125 13.63 -10.52 -17.89
CA ARG A 125 14.16 -9.18 -17.65
C ARG A 125 13.15 -8.09 -18.00
N GLN A 126 12.40 -8.26 -19.09
CA GLN A 126 11.36 -7.29 -19.46
C GLN A 126 10.22 -7.28 -18.45
N LYS A 127 9.75 -8.46 -18.01
CA LYS A 127 8.73 -8.56 -16.95
C LYS A 127 9.19 -7.90 -15.66
N ASP A 128 10.43 -8.10 -15.26
CA ASP A 128 11.00 -7.47 -14.07
C ASP A 128 11.03 -5.95 -14.19
N LEU A 129 11.39 -5.42 -15.37
CA LEU A 129 11.37 -3.98 -15.64
C LEU A 129 9.95 -3.41 -15.59
N ASP A 130 8.99 -4.12 -16.17
CA ASP A 130 7.59 -3.71 -16.18
C ASP A 130 7.02 -3.69 -14.75
N ILE A 131 7.24 -4.75 -13.97
CA ILE A 131 6.86 -4.85 -12.55
C ILE A 131 7.53 -3.72 -11.74
N ALA A 132 8.82 -3.47 -11.95
CA ALA A 132 9.53 -2.41 -11.25
C ALA A 132 8.97 -1.02 -11.60
N SER A 133 8.58 -0.79 -12.86
CA SER A 133 7.99 0.48 -13.29
C SER A 133 6.58 0.68 -12.71
N GLU A 134 5.77 -0.37 -12.67
CA GLU A 134 4.43 -0.35 -12.11
C GLU A 134 4.47 -0.09 -10.60
N ASN A 135 5.39 -0.74 -9.88
CA ASN A 135 5.57 -0.51 -8.45
C ASN A 135 6.01 0.93 -8.17
N ARG A 136 6.94 1.48 -8.95
CA ARG A 136 7.33 2.91 -8.82
C ARG A 136 6.16 3.86 -9.02
N TRP A 137 5.28 3.58 -9.98
CA TRP A 137 4.09 4.39 -10.22
C TRP A 137 3.09 4.31 -9.06
N LYS A 138 2.85 3.11 -8.52
CA LYS A 138 2.01 2.91 -7.34
C LYS A 138 2.57 3.66 -6.13
N ASP A 139 3.87 3.54 -5.87
CA ASP A 139 4.53 4.23 -4.76
C ASP A 139 4.41 5.74 -4.90
N TYR A 140 4.59 6.28 -6.11
CA TYR A 140 4.40 7.70 -6.38
C TYR A 140 2.97 8.16 -6.06
N LYS A 141 1.97 7.40 -6.51
CA LYS A 141 0.56 7.73 -6.26
C LYS A 141 0.22 7.70 -4.77
N ILE A 142 0.66 6.67 -4.05
CA ILE A 142 0.46 6.53 -2.60
C ILE A 142 1.13 7.69 -1.86
N ALA A 143 2.36 8.05 -2.25
CA ALA A 143 3.09 9.15 -1.63
C ALA A 143 2.38 10.50 -1.83
N GLU A 144 1.80 10.75 -3.00
CA GLU A 144 1.08 12.00 -3.27
C GLU A 144 -0.25 12.07 -2.52
N GLU A 145 -1.03 10.97 -2.51
CA GLU A 145 -2.26 10.89 -1.72
C GLU A 145 -1.98 11.11 -0.22
N THR A 146 -0.88 10.54 0.28
CA THR A 146 -0.46 10.73 1.68
C THR A 146 -0.10 12.19 1.96
N ARG A 147 0.63 12.87 1.07
CA ARG A 147 0.97 14.29 1.23
C ARG A 147 -0.24 15.21 1.27
N VAL A 148 -1.23 14.95 0.41
CA VAL A 148 -2.48 15.73 0.40
C VAL A 148 -3.21 15.54 1.73
N LYS A 149 -3.36 14.28 2.17
CA LYS A 149 -4.00 13.95 3.44
C LYS A 149 -3.27 14.54 4.64
N ASP A 150 -1.95 14.49 4.66
CA ASP A 150 -1.15 15.05 5.75
C ASP A 150 -1.31 16.58 5.83
N ARG A 151 -1.41 17.27 4.68
CA ARG A 151 -1.70 18.71 4.65
C ARG A 151 -3.09 19.03 5.19
N GLU A 152 -4.10 18.24 4.81
CA GLU A 152 -5.47 18.40 5.32
C GLU A 152 -5.54 18.19 6.84
N VAL A 153 -4.88 17.14 7.35
CA VAL A 153 -4.81 16.88 8.79
C VAL A 153 -4.08 18.01 9.52
N ALA A 154 -2.96 18.49 8.98
CA ALA A 154 -2.21 19.59 9.59
C ALA A 154 -3.02 20.90 9.65
N ASP A 155 -3.77 21.24 8.59
CA ASP A 155 -4.67 22.40 8.57
C ASP A 155 -5.83 22.24 9.57
N ASP A 156 -6.42 21.05 9.67
CA ASP A 156 -7.48 20.77 10.64
C ASP A 156 -6.98 20.84 12.10
N GLU A 157 -5.79 20.29 12.36
CA GLU A 157 -5.11 20.38 13.67
C GLU A 157 -4.77 21.83 14.02
N GLN A 158 -4.30 22.63 13.06
CA GLN A 158 -4.02 24.05 13.26
C GLN A 158 -5.28 24.82 13.66
N LYS A 159 -6.39 24.62 12.94
CA LYS A 159 -7.68 25.25 13.25
C LYS A 159 -8.22 24.80 14.60
N HIS A 160 -8.06 23.52 14.93
CA HIS A 160 -8.45 23.01 16.24
C HIS A 160 -7.64 23.62 17.38
N SER A 161 -6.31 23.69 17.23
CA SER A 161 -5.43 24.32 18.22
C SER A 161 -5.80 25.79 18.43
N MET A 162 -6.06 26.53 17.34
CA MET A 162 -6.46 27.92 17.41
C MET A 162 -7.76 28.12 18.22
N LEU A 163 -8.74 27.24 18.04
CA LEU A 163 -9.98 27.28 18.83
C LEU A 163 -9.71 27.04 20.31
N ILE A 164 -8.90 26.03 20.66
CA ILE A 164 -8.54 25.72 22.06
C ILE A 164 -7.78 26.88 22.70
N ASP A 165 -6.81 27.45 21.99
CA ASP A 165 -6.02 28.60 22.47
C ASP A 165 -6.91 29.80 22.74
N HIS A 166 -7.87 30.05 21.83
CA HIS A 166 -8.83 31.13 22.00
C HIS A 166 -9.76 30.89 23.20
N GLN A 167 -10.31 29.68 23.36
CA GLN A 167 -11.16 29.33 24.51
C GLN A 167 -10.39 29.44 25.83
N THR A 168 -9.11 29.04 25.84
CA THR A 168 -8.21 29.19 26.99
C THR A 168 -7.97 30.66 27.31
N PHE A 169 -7.74 31.49 26.29
CA PHE A 169 -7.60 32.93 26.44
C PHE A 169 -8.86 33.55 27.05
N LEU A 170 -10.05 33.24 26.52
CA LEU A 170 -11.32 33.75 27.07
C LEU A 170 -11.54 33.29 28.50
N SER A 171 -11.26 32.03 28.81
CA SER A 171 -11.40 31.50 30.18
C SER A 171 -10.51 32.27 31.16
N LYS A 172 -9.24 32.51 30.80
CA LYS A 172 -8.32 33.31 31.63
C LYS A 172 -8.79 34.75 31.77
N LEU A 173 -9.29 35.35 30.69
CA LEU A 173 -9.81 36.71 30.70
C LEU A 173 -11.02 36.84 31.62
N ILE A 174 -11.95 35.89 31.56
CA ILE A 174 -13.13 35.86 32.44
C ILE A 174 -12.74 35.66 33.90
N LEU A 175 -11.82 34.75 34.18
CA LEU A 175 -11.38 34.49 35.55
C LEU A 175 -10.65 35.67 36.18
N LYS A 176 -9.91 36.45 35.40
CA LYS A 176 -9.17 37.62 35.88
C LYS A 176 -10.02 38.90 35.91
N GLU A 177 -10.77 39.14 34.84
CA GLU A 177 -11.38 40.44 34.55
C GLU A 177 -12.91 40.37 34.39
N GLY A 178 -13.52 39.19 34.52
CA GLY A 178 -14.84 38.88 33.94
C GLY A 178 -16.03 39.69 34.46
N VAL A 179 -15.99 40.24 35.68
CA VAL A 179 -17.04 41.13 36.19
C VAL A 179 -16.84 42.57 35.69
N HIS A 180 -15.61 42.94 35.33
CA HIS A 180 -15.24 44.30 34.98
C HIS A 180 -15.08 44.55 33.48
N LEU A 181 -15.34 43.57 32.62
CA LEU A 181 -15.31 43.77 31.16
C LEU A 181 -16.31 44.83 30.68
N ASN A 182 -17.31 45.21 31.48
CA ASN A 182 -18.23 46.32 31.21
C ASN A 182 -17.71 47.70 31.70
N ASN A 183 -16.67 47.73 32.52
CA ASN A 183 -16.09 48.95 33.06
C ASN A 183 -15.11 49.56 32.04
N THR A 184 -15.18 50.88 31.84
CA THR A 184 -14.30 51.66 30.96
C THR A 184 -12.82 51.51 31.31
N ASN A 185 -12.49 51.18 32.56
CA ASN A 185 -11.10 50.96 33.00
C ASN A 185 -10.43 49.72 32.35
N TYR A 186 -11.19 48.86 31.67
CA TYR A 186 -10.71 47.64 31.03
C TYR A 186 -10.81 47.68 29.50
N GLU A 187 -10.87 48.88 28.91
CA GLU A 187 -10.96 49.09 27.46
C GLU A 187 -9.87 48.33 26.68
N ALA A 188 -8.63 48.33 27.17
CA ALA A 188 -7.52 47.61 26.54
C ALA A 188 -7.75 46.09 26.51
N ALA A 189 -8.25 45.51 27.61
CA ALA A 189 -8.54 44.08 27.69
C ALA A 189 -9.70 43.70 26.74
N ARG A 190 -10.73 44.56 26.66
CA ARG A 190 -11.87 44.41 25.74
C ARG A 190 -11.41 44.48 24.28
N PHE A 191 -10.58 45.46 23.94
CA PHE A 191 -10.01 45.61 22.61
C PHE A 191 -9.20 44.38 22.18
N VAL A 192 -8.29 43.89 23.02
CA VAL A 192 -7.48 42.69 22.74
C VAL A 192 -8.37 41.47 22.55
N ALA A 193 -9.39 41.31 23.39
CA ALA A 193 -10.32 40.18 23.30
C ALA A 193 -11.17 40.24 22.02
N ARG A 194 -11.69 41.42 21.65
CA ARG A 194 -12.39 41.66 20.38
C ARG A 194 -11.50 41.30 19.19
N PHE A 195 -10.29 41.88 19.16
CA PHE A 195 -9.33 41.64 18.08
C PHE A 195 -9.01 40.15 17.91
N LYS A 196 -8.70 39.45 19.00
CA LYS A 196 -8.43 38.00 18.98
C LYS A 196 -9.64 37.18 18.55
N THR A 197 -10.85 37.59 18.94
CA THR A 197 -12.10 36.93 18.55
C THR A 197 -12.35 37.06 17.06
N LEU A 198 -12.23 38.27 16.50
CA LEU A 198 -12.41 38.50 15.06
C LEU A 198 -11.38 37.74 14.22
N ILE A 199 -10.13 37.67 14.68
CA ILE A 199 -9.09 36.87 14.02
C ILE A 199 -9.41 35.38 14.06
N ALA A 200 -9.89 34.87 15.20
CA ALA A 200 -10.31 33.48 15.33
C ALA A 200 -11.45 33.15 14.35
N PHE A 201 -12.49 33.97 14.28
CA PHE A 201 -13.60 33.74 13.33
C PHE A 201 -13.16 33.71 11.87
N ARG A 202 -12.17 34.52 11.47
CA ARG A 202 -11.68 34.52 10.08
C ARG A 202 -10.88 33.27 9.70
N GLN A 203 -10.22 32.62 10.66
CA GLN A 203 -9.34 31.48 10.39
C GLN A 203 -10.02 30.13 10.61
N LEU A 204 -11.09 30.08 11.40
CA LEU A 204 -11.82 28.85 11.68
C LEU A 204 -12.74 28.44 10.52
N ASP A 205 -12.86 27.13 10.33
CA ASP A 205 -13.87 26.55 9.45
C ASP A 205 -15.28 26.71 10.05
N PRO A 206 -16.33 26.53 9.25
CA PRO A 206 -17.70 26.82 9.69
C PRO A 206 -18.17 26.07 10.94
N LYS A 207 -17.78 24.80 11.11
CA LYS A 207 -18.15 24.01 12.28
C LYS A 207 -17.51 24.58 13.55
N ARG A 208 -16.25 24.99 13.47
CA ARG A 208 -15.54 25.62 14.59
C ARG A 208 -15.99 27.05 14.86
N LYS A 209 -16.39 27.83 13.83
CA LYS A 209 -17.05 29.14 14.00
C LYS A 209 -18.32 29.02 14.83
N THR A 210 -19.18 28.05 14.50
CA THR A 210 -20.39 27.74 15.28
C THR A 210 -20.06 27.46 16.75
N LEU A 211 -19.06 26.62 17.01
CA LEU A 211 -18.68 26.27 18.38
C LEU A 211 -18.15 27.48 19.15
N LEU A 212 -17.30 28.29 18.52
CA LEU A 212 -16.79 29.53 19.11
C LEU A 212 -17.92 30.51 19.43
N PHE A 213 -18.84 30.70 18.48
CA PHE A 213 -19.99 31.57 18.66
C PHE A 213 -20.88 31.11 19.82
N LYS A 214 -21.16 29.80 19.92
CA LYS A 214 -21.88 29.22 21.06
C LYS A 214 -21.17 29.50 22.38
N SER A 215 -19.85 29.35 22.44
CA SER A 215 -19.08 29.65 23.65
C SER A 215 -19.21 31.12 24.07
N LEU A 216 -19.11 32.05 23.11
CA LEU A 216 -19.25 33.49 23.38
C LEU A 216 -20.66 33.85 23.86
N TYR A 217 -21.68 33.24 23.26
CA TYR A 217 -23.07 33.48 23.62
C TYR A 217 -23.41 32.93 25.02
N VAL A 218 -23.06 31.66 25.30
CA VAL A 218 -23.28 31.02 26.61
C VAL A 218 -22.51 31.75 27.71
N GLY A 219 -21.29 32.22 27.41
CA GLY A 219 -20.49 33.03 28.33
C GLY A 219 -20.99 34.46 28.54
N LYS A 220 -22.06 34.88 27.84
CA LYS A 220 -22.53 36.27 27.77
C LYS A 220 -21.40 37.26 27.44
N LEU A 221 -20.47 36.85 26.59
CA LEU A 221 -19.29 37.63 26.20
C LEU A 221 -19.53 38.44 24.93
N ALA A 222 -20.39 37.97 24.04
CA ALA A 222 -20.66 38.65 22.76
C ALA A 222 -21.00 40.14 22.98
N GLY A 223 -22.02 40.43 23.80
CA GLY A 223 -22.40 41.82 24.12
C GLY A 223 -21.48 42.55 25.11
N ARG A 224 -20.46 41.89 25.68
CA ARG A 224 -19.46 42.55 26.54
C ARG A 224 -18.21 43.00 25.79
N LEU A 225 -17.96 42.40 24.62
CA LEU A 225 -16.78 42.67 23.81
C LEU A 225 -16.98 43.90 22.93
N ASP A 226 -18.15 44.05 22.32
CA ASP A 226 -18.62 45.28 21.68
C ASP A 226 -20.07 45.09 21.22
N GLU A 227 -20.90 46.13 21.30
CA GLU A 227 -22.28 46.11 20.75
C GLU A 227 -22.25 46.12 19.21
N ASP A 228 -21.19 46.71 18.62
CA ASP A 228 -20.99 46.82 17.16
C ASP A 228 -20.00 45.78 16.60
N MET A 229 -19.79 44.65 17.29
CA MET A 229 -18.91 43.60 16.78
C MET A 229 -19.56 42.87 15.59
N ALA A 230 -19.18 43.25 14.37
CA ALA A 230 -19.50 42.50 13.16
C ALA A 230 -18.75 41.16 13.15
N ILE A 231 -19.46 40.06 13.43
CA ILE A 231 -18.91 38.71 13.38
C ILE A 231 -19.15 38.12 11.99
N ASP A 232 -18.10 37.53 11.42
CA ASP A 232 -18.23 36.73 10.21
C ASP A 232 -18.71 35.32 10.57
N LEU A 233 -20.00 35.05 10.32
CA LEU A 233 -20.63 33.74 10.49
C LEU A 233 -20.88 33.07 9.14
N SER A 234 -20.16 33.47 8.10
CA SER A 234 -20.30 32.87 6.78
C SER A 234 -20.14 31.35 6.81
N SER A 235 -21.05 30.68 6.12
CA SER A 235 -21.13 29.21 6.03
C SER A 235 -21.39 28.47 7.34
N ALA A 236 -21.55 29.17 8.48
CA ALA A 236 -21.75 28.55 9.78
C ALA A 236 -23.12 27.85 9.87
N ASP A 237 -23.16 26.72 10.56
CA ASP A 237 -24.39 25.98 10.84
C ASP A 237 -24.82 26.25 12.28
N LEU A 238 -25.91 26.97 12.45
CA LEU A 238 -26.41 27.43 13.74
C LEU A 238 -27.77 26.79 14.03
N SER A 239 -27.79 26.02 15.11
CA SER A 239 -28.99 25.47 15.76
C SER A 239 -28.88 25.77 17.26
N VAL A 240 -29.23 27.00 17.63
CA VAL A 240 -29.11 27.53 18.99
C VAL A 240 -30.27 28.50 19.25
N ASP A 241 -30.74 28.57 20.48
CA ASP A 241 -31.61 29.64 20.94
C ASP A 241 -30.80 30.95 21.07
N MET A 242 -31.06 31.89 20.17
CA MET A 242 -30.37 33.18 20.06
C MET A 242 -31.25 34.35 20.52
N ARG A 243 -32.20 34.10 21.42
CA ARG A 243 -33.06 35.16 21.98
C ARG A 243 -32.25 36.31 22.54
N ARG A 244 -32.66 37.54 22.22
CA ARG A 244 -31.98 38.78 22.65
C ARG A 244 -30.53 38.86 22.21
N CYS A 245 -30.18 38.27 21.06
CA CYS A 245 -28.85 38.48 20.48
C CYS A 245 -28.64 39.91 19.99
N GLU A 246 -27.39 40.27 19.74
CA GLU A 246 -26.99 41.52 19.09
C GLU A 246 -26.12 41.14 17.88
N MET A 247 -26.56 41.50 16.67
CA MET A 247 -25.94 41.06 15.40
C MET A 247 -25.67 42.22 14.41
N HIS A 248 -25.42 43.42 14.93
CA HIS A 248 -25.12 44.61 14.13
C HIS A 248 -23.99 44.34 13.13
N GLY A 249 -24.26 44.56 11.83
CA GLY A 249 -23.28 44.45 10.75
C GLY A 249 -22.68 43.05 10.52
N SER A 250 -23.22 42.00 11.16
CA SER A 250 -22.71 40.64 11.01
C SER A 250 -22.99 40.09 9.60
N SER A 251 -22.03 39.33 9.05
CA SER A 251 -22.16 38.67 7.75
C SER A 251 -22.76 37.28 7.94
N LEU A 252 -23.89 37.03 7.27
CA LEU A 252 -24.62 35.76 7.31
C LEU A 252 -24.57 35.02 5.97
N PHE A 253 -23.61 35.39 5.11
CA PHE A 253 -23.51 34.84 3.77
C PHE A 253 -23.33 33.31 3.80
N ASN A 254 -24.23 32.59 3.11
CA ASN A 254 -24.27 31.13 3.05
C ASN A 254 -24.41 30.42 4.41
N SER A 255 -24.82 31.12 5.49
CA SER A 255 -25.02 30.47 6.78
C SER A 255 -26.34 29.68 6.81
N LYS A 256 -26.41 28.66 7.66
CA LYS A 256 -27.59 27.82 7.85
C LYS A 256 -28.14 28.03 9.25
N PHE A 257 -29.42 28.39 9.33
CA PHE A 257 -30.17 28.58 10.55
C PHE A 257 -31.33 27.61 10.59
N ILE A 258 -31.23 26.61 11.46
CA ILE A 258 -32.25 25.57 11.60
C ILE A 258 -32.73 25.61 13.04
N LYS A 259 -34.04 25.83 13.24
CA LYS A 259 -34.66 25.91 14.58
C LYS A 259 -34.02 26.96 15.48
N VAL A 260 -33.63 28.09 14.89
CA VAL A 260 -33.00 29.20 15.62
C VAL A 260 -34.06 30.16 16.08
N ASN A 261 -33.99 30.54 17.36
CA ASN A 261 -34.87 31.56 17.90
C ASN A 261 -34.14 32.90 17.94
N PHE A 262 -34.49 33.83 17.05
CA PHE A 262 -33.97 35.19 17.00
C PHE A 262 -34.88 36.21 17.72
N ASP A 263 -35.88 35.76 18.48
CA ASP A 263 -36.81 36.67 19.16
C ASP A 263 -36.07 37.71 20.01
N GLU A 264 -36.51 38.96 19.91
CA GLU A 264 -35.87 40.15 20.50
C GLU A 264 -34.41 40.40 20.07
N CYS A 265 -33.88 39.78 19.01
CA CYS A 265 -32.52 40.02 18.55
C CYS A 265 -32.37 41.41 17.90
N LYS A 266 -31.41 42.21 18.37
CA LYS A 266 -31.14 43.56 17.87
C LYS A 266 -30.10 43.55 16.75
N GLY A 267 -30.24 44.51 15.82
CA GLY A 267 -29.28 44.70 14.74
C GLY A 267 -29.32 43.65 13.62
N LEU A 268 -30.18 42.63 13.74
CA LEU A 268 -30.42 41.64 12.70
C LEU A 268 -31.50 42.14 11.73
N THR A 269 -31.09 42.47 10.50
CA THR A 269 -32.01 42.95 9.46
C THR A 269 -32.56 41.81 8.59
N ILE A 270 -33.74 42.01 8.00
CA ILE A 270 -34.31 41.06 7.02
C ILE A 270 -33.37 40.88 5.82
N GLU A 271 -32.67 41.94 5.39
CA GLU A 271 -31.71 41.87 4.29
C GLU A 271 -30.48 41.02 4.62
N GLN A 272 -30.01 41.02 5.87
CA GLN A 272 -28.96 40.10 6.31
C GLN A 272 -29.46 38.65 6.33
N LEU A 273 -30.69 38.41 6.77
CA LEU A 273 -31.28 37.06 6.78
C LEU A 273 -31.47 36.50 5.36
N LYS A 274 -31.75 37.34 4.36
CA LYS A 274 -31.80 36.92 2.95
C LYS A 274 -30.45 36.45 2.39
N GLN A 275 -29.34 36.80 3.03
CA GLN A 275 -28.00 36.33 2.63
C GLN A 275 -27.69 34.92 3.15
N ALA A 276 -28.48 34.41 4.09
CA ALA A 276 -28.36 33.06 4.60
C ALA A 276 -28.82 32.04 3.54
N ASP A 277 -28.15 30.89 3.50
CA ASP A 277 -28.47 29.79 2.57
C ASP A 277 -29.79 29.13 2.96
N ILE A 278 -29.97 28.88 4.25
CA ILE A 278 -31.15 28.20 4.79
C ILE A 278 -31.59 28.91 6.06
N VAL A 279 -32.86 29.27 6.14
CA VAL A 279 -33.54 29.66 7.37
C VAL A 279 -34.78 28.80 7.47
N SER A 280 -34.78 27.79 8.33
CA SER A 280 -35.93 26.88 8.49
C SER A 280 -36.33 26.75 9.94
N GLU A 281 -37.64 26.63 10.17
CA GLU A 281 -38.25 26.44 11.49
C GLU A 281 -37.77 27.47 12.54
N SER A 282 -37.40 28.68 12.11
CA SER A 282 -36.72 29.68 12.93
C SER A 282 -37.68 30.80 13.32
N ILE A 283 -37.55 31.34 14.54
CA ILE A 283 -38.33 32.50 14.99
C ILE A 283 -37.52 33.75 14.66
N LEU A 284 -38.11 34.68 13.91
CA LEU A 284 -37.48 35.94 13.50
C LEU A 284 -37.45 36.98 14.64
N PRO A 285 -36.68 38.07 14.51
CA PRO A 285 -36.62 39.14 15.51
C PRO A 285 -37.96 39.78 15.89
N ASN A 286 -38.95 39.71 15.01
CA ASN A 286 -40.31 40.21 15.25
C ASN A 286 -41.24 39.16 15.90
N GLY A 287 -40.71 38.02 16.34
CA GLY A 287 -41.47 36.92 16.94
C GLY A 287 -42.21 36.02 15.94
N THR A 288 -42.13 36.30 14.63
CA THR A 288 -42.81 35.48 13.62
C THR A 288 -42.00 34.22 13.30
N VAL A 289 -42.68 33.11 13.03
CA VAL A 289 -42.02 31.86 12.60
C VAL A 289 -41.76 31.95 11.10
N TYR A 290 -40.49 31.83 10.71
CA TYR A 290 -40.07 31.66 9.34
C TYR A 290 -39.92 30.17 9.03
N SER A 291 -40.71 29.71 8.07
CA SER A 291 -40.65 28.35 7.55
C SER A 291 -40.57 28.43 6.03
N SER A 292 -39.37 28.34 5.48
CA SER A 292 -39.23 28.04 4.05
C SER A 292 -39.47 26.55 3.84
N ASN A 293 -40.40 26.21 2.94
CA ASN A 293 -40.53 24.86 2.40
C ASN A 293 -39.33 24.53 1.50
#